data_AF-F0W4M8-F1
#
_entry.id   AF-F0W4M8-F1
#
_cell.length_a   1.000
_cell.length_b   1.000
_cell.length_c   1.000
_cell.angle_alpha   90.00
_cell.angle_beta   90.00
_cell.angle_gamma   90.00
#
_symmetry.space_group_name_H-M   'P 1'
#
loop_
_entity.id
_entity.type
_entity.pdbx_description
1 polymer ?
#
loop_
_entity_poly.entity_id
_entity_poly.type
_entity_poly.pdbx_seq_one_letter_code
_entity_poly.pdbx_strand_id
1 'polypeptide(L)' 'MYLSQYHILFMIQICREDSFIERLPCVLVTGRGFPDLSTRIFVRNLSDILQIPVLGLCDCNPFGLSIMVSFRKIFIR' A
#
# COMPACT_ATOMS: atom_id res chain seq x y z
N MET A 1 -1.65 5.41 21.30
CA MET A 1 -0.30 4.81 21.22
C MET A 1 -0.26 3.50 20.42
N TYR A 2 -1.26 2.61 20.53
CA TYR A 2 -1.31 1.34 19.76
C TYR A 2 -1.57 1.47 18.25
N LEU A 3 -2.27 2.51 17.80
CA LEU A 3 -2.57 2.71 16.37
C LEU A 3 -1.34 3.00 15.49
N SER A 4 -0.25 3.52 16.07
CA SER A 4 0.97 3.90 15.32
C SER A 4 1.74 2.70 14.76
N GLN A 5 1.41 1.47 15.18
CA GLN A 5 2.13 0.26 14.75
C GLN A 5 1.48 -0.45 13.56
N TYR A 6 0.27 -0.05 13.16
CA TYR A 6 -0.39 -0.62 11.99
C TYR A 6 0.00 0.18 10.75
N HIS A 7 0.48 -0.49 9.71
CA HIS A 7 0.82 0.12 8.43
C HIS A 7 -0.11 -0.47 7.34
N ILE A 8 -0.63 0.36 6.42
CA ILE A 8 -1.26 -0.17 5.20
C ILE A 8 -0.15 -0.39 4.20
N LEU A 9 0.11 -1.64 3.86
CA LEU A 9 1.08 -1.97 2.85
C LEU A 9 0.35 -2.14 1.52
N PHE A 10 0.54 -1.18 0.62
CA PHE A 10 0.10 -1.33 -0.77
C PHE A 10 1.26 -1.98 -1.54
N MET A 11 1.15 -3.29 -1.75
CA MET A 11 2.14 -4.05 -2.50
C MET A 11 1.64 -4.32 -3.90
N ILE A 12 2.33 -3.76 -4.88
CA ILE A 12 2.29 -4.32 -6.22
C ILE A 12 3.43 -5.31 -6.30
N GLN A 13 3.04 -6.55 -6.04
CA GLN A 13 3.70 -7.79 -6.41
C GLN A 13 5.24 -7.77 -6.26
N ILE A 14 5.74 -7.99 -5.05
CA ILE A 14 7.02 -8.69 -4.89
C ILE A 14 6.78 -9.83 -3.90
N CYS A 15 7.19 -11.03 -4.33
CA CYS A 15 7.27 -12.31 -3.63
C CYS A 15 6.31 -12.55 -2.46
N ARG A 16 5.53 -13.63 -2.58
CA ARG A 16 4.98 -14.40 -1.46
C ARG A 16 6.12 -14.90 -0.56
N GLU A 17 6.77 -14.02 0.19
CA GLU A 17 7.45 -14.46 1.39
C GLU A 17 6.37 -14.61 2.45
N ASP A 18 5.92 -15.85 2.63
CA ASP A 18 4.81 -16.30 3.47
C ASP A 18 4.98 -16.00 4.98
N SER A 19 5.88 -15.08 5.36
CA SER A 19 6.22 -14.79 6.75
C SER A 19 6.28 -13.30 7.10
N PHE A 20 6.10 -12.40 6.14
CA PHE A 20 6.10 -10.94 6.42
C PHE A 20 4.82 -10.50 7.15
N ILE A 21 3.67 -11.06 6.77
CA ILE A 21 2.35 -10.70 7.32
C ILE A 21 2.22 -11.12 8.80
N GLU A 22 2.85 -12.21 9.21
CA GLU A 22 2.79 -12.69 10.60
C GLU A 22 3.63 -11.85 11.57
N ARG A 23 4.63 -11.11 11.06
CA ARG A 23 5.58 -10.34 11.87
C ARG A 23 5.20 -8.86 12.00
N LEU A 24 4.38 -8.35 11.10
CA LEU A 24 3.98 -6.95 11.06
C LEU A 24 2.47 -6.85 11.05
N PRO A 25 1.85 -6.13 12.01
CA PRO A 25 0.41 -5.92 12.00
C PRO A 25 0.05 -4.94 10.87
N CYS A 26 -0.07 -5.43 9.64
CA CYS A 26 -0.31 -4.60 8.46
C CYS A 26 -1.54 -5.07 7.66
N VAL A 27 -2.23 -4.12 7.05
CA VAL A 27 -3.27 -4.42 6.05
C VAL A 27 -2.58 -4.48 4.69
N LEU A 28 -2.53 -5.68 4.10
CA LEU A 28 -1.95 -5.89 2.78
C LEU A 28 -3.01 -5.67 1.70
N VAL A 29 -2.77 -4.71 0.81
CA VAL A 29 -3.60 -4.48 -0.37
C VAL A 29 -2.78 -4.78 -1.61
N THR A 30 -3.24 -5.71 -2.44
CA THR A 30 -2.61 -6.07 -3.70
C THR A 30 -3.44 -5.56 -4.88
N GLY A 31 -2.74 -5.01 -5.88
CA GLY A 31 -3.32 -4.63 -7.16
C GLY A 31 -2.67 -5.42 -8.30
N ARG A 32 -3.39 -5.64 -9.40
CA ARG A 32 -2.83 -6.18 -10.64
C ARG A 32 -2.62 -5.04 -11.63
N GLY A 33 -1.35 -4.70 -11.89
CA GLY A 33 -1.00 -3.68 -12.90
C GLY A 33 -1.32 -2.26 -12.46
N PHE A 34 -1.77 -1.43 -13.40
CA PHE A 34 -2.03 -0.01 -13.15
C PHE A 34 -3.30 0.15 -12.28
N PRO A 35 -3.28 1.01 -11.25
CA PRO A 35 -4.35 1.08 -10.28
C PRO A 35 -5.57 1.78 -10.87
N ASP A 36 -6.72 1.11 -10.81
CA ASP A 36 -8.00 1.68 -11.19
C ASP A 36 -8.44 2.79 -10.21
N LEU A 37 -9.40 3.62 -10.64
CA LEU A 37 -9.98 4.67 -9.80
C LEU A 37 -10.54 4.09 -8.50
N SER A 38 -11.23 2.96 -8.57
CA SER A 38 -11.82 2.27 -7.42
C SER A 38 -10.77 1.83 -6.41
N THR A 39 -9.63 1.29 -6.88
CA THR A 39 -8.51 0.89 -6.01
C THR A 39 -7.91 2.10 -5.29
N ARG A 40 -7.73 3.23 -6.00
CA ARG A 40 -7.23 4.47 -5.38
C ARG A 40 -8.17 5.01 -4.30
N ILE A 41 -9.47 5.00 -4.56
CA ILE A 41 -10.48 5.44 -3.58
C ILE A 41 -10.50 4.50 -2.38
N PHE A 42 -10.46 3.19 -2.60
CA PHE A 42 -10.44 2.19 -1.53
C PHE A 42 -9.26 2.38 -0.57
N VAL A 43 -8.04 2.51 -1.10
CA VAL A 43 -6.83 2.74 -0.28
C VAL A 43 -6.91 4.07 0.46
N ARG A 44 -7.41 5.12 -0.19
CA ARG A 44 -7.61 6.42 0.45
C ARG A 44 -8.61 6.33 1.61
N ASN A 45 -9.76 5.71 1.40
CA ASN A 45 -10.77 5.54 2.44
C ASN A 45 -10.24 4.70 3.61
N LEU A 46 -9.48 3.63 3.33
CA LEU A 46 -8.83 2.86 4.38
C LEU A 46 -7.85 3.71 5.21
N SER A 47 -7.02 4.51 4.54
CA SER A 47 -6.10 5.43 5.22
C SER A 47 -6.86 6.47 6.06
N ASP A 48 -7.95 7.03 5.53
CA ASP A 48 -8.79 8.02 6.22
C ASP A 48 -9.57 7.42 7.40
N ILE A 49 -9.99 6.16 7.34
CA ILE A 49 -10.73 5.51 8.43
C ILE A 49 -9.76 5.04 9.52
N LEU A 50 -8.66 4.40 9.13
CA LEU A 50 -7.72 3.77 10.06
C LEU A 50 -6.69 4.77 10.61
N GLN A 51 -6.50 5.91 9.95
CA GLN A 51 -5.53 6.96 10.33
C GLN A 51 -4.10 6.41 10.46
N ILE A 52 -3.72 5.53 9.53
CA ILE A 52 -2.41 4.88 9.50
C ILE A 52 -1.64 5.18 8.21
N PRO A 53 -0.30 5.20 8.30
CA PRO A 53 0.55 5.46 7.15
C PRO A 53 0.41 4.36 6.09
N VAL A 54 0.36 4.77 4.83
CA VAL A 54 0.34 3.87 3.68
C VAL A 54 1.77 3.78 3.12
N LEU A 55 2.31 2.56 3.05
CA LEU A 55 3.60 2.28 2.44
C LEU A 55 3.39 1.66 1.05
N GLY A 56 4.06 2.22 0.04
CA GLY A 56 4.06 1.71 -1.32
C GLY A 56 5.29 0.85 -1.58
N LEU A 57 5.09 -0.37 -2.05
CA LEU A 57 6.15 -1.25 -2.53
C LEU A 57 5.87 -1.65 -3.98
N CYS A 58 6.86 -1.45 -4.84
CA CYS A 58 6.80 -1.74 -6.27
C CYS A 58 8.15 -2.27 -6.78
N ASP A 59 8.15 -2.88 -7.96
CA ASP A 59 9.38 -3.28 -8.65
C ASP A 59 10.33 -2.10 -8.90
N CYS A 60 11.64 -2.38 -8.88
CA CYS A 60 12.70 -1.42 -9.23
C CYS A 60 12.80 -1.24 -10.76
N ASN A 61 11.70 -0.85 -11.39
CA ASN A 61 11.62 -0.55 -12.81
C ASN A 61 10.71 0.69 -13.05
N PRO A 62 10.79 1.32 -14.24
CA PRO A 62 9.99 2.52 -14.53
C PRO A 62 8.48 2.32 -14.42
N PHE A 63 7.99 1.11 -14.73
CA PHE A 63 6.56 0.78 -14.61
C PHE A 63 6.10 0.75 -13.15
N GLY A 64 6.85 0.09 -12.26
CA GLY A 64 6.57 0.06 -10.82
C GLY A 64 6.55 1.47 -10.23
N LEU A 65 7.53 2.30 -10.59
CA LEU A 65 7.58 3.70 -10.17
C LEU A 65 6.37 4.51 -10.67
N SER A 66 5.96 4.32 -11.93
CA SER A 66 4.80 5.01 -12.51
C SER A 66 3.51 4.72 -11.74
N ILE A 67 3.37 3.49 -11.26
CA ILE A 67 2.23 3.09 -10.45
C ILE A 67 2.32 3.70 -9.06
N MET A 68 3.48 3.64 -8.41
CA MET A 68 3.68 4.25 -7.09
C MET A 68 3.37 5.75 -7.10
N VAL A 69 3.76 6.47 -8.17
CA VAL A 69 3.43 7.90 -8.36
C VAL A 69 1.92 8.14 -8.45
N SER A 70 1.14 7.18 -8.98
CA SER A 70 -0.33 7.29 -9.05
C SER A 70 -0.99 7.33 -7.66
N PHE A 71 -0.30 6.83 -6.62
CA PHE A 71 -0.72 6.87 -5.22
C PHE A 71 -0.05 7.98 -4.41
N ARG A 72 0.77 8.85 -5.03
CA ARG A 72 1.56 9.88 -4.33
C ARG A 72 0.74 10.75 -3.37
N LYS A 73 -0.49 11.13 -3.76
CA LYS A 73 -1.38 11.94 -2.92
C LYS A 73 -1.86 11.22 -1.64
N ILE A 74 -1.81 9.90 -1.62
CA ILE A 74 -2.21 9.06 -0.49
C ILE A 74 -1.01 8.81 0.43
N PHE A 75 0.21 8.67 -0.13
CA PHE A 75 1.42 8.43 0.64
C PHE A 75 1.98 9.67 1.38
N ILE A 76 1.85 10.87 0.82
CA ILE A 76 2.43 12.11 1.38
C ILE A 76 1.40 12.85 2.26
N ARG A 77 0.74 12.15 3.19
CA ARG A 77 -0.09 12.76 4.22
C ARG A 77 0.61 12.70 5.56
#